data_AF-A0ABD5T357-F1
#
_entry.id   AF-A0ABD5T357-F1
#
_cell.length_a   1.000
_cell.length_b   1.000
_cell.length_c   1.000
_cell.angle_alpha   90.00
_cell.angle_beta   90.00
_cell.angle_gamma   90.00
#
_symmetry.space_group_name_H-M   'P 1'
#
loop_
_entity.id
_entity.type
_entity.pdbx_description
1 polymer ?
#
loop_
_entity_poly.entity_id
_entity_poly.type
_entity_poly.pdbx_seq_one_letter_code
_entity_poly.pdbx_strand_id
1 'polypeptide(L)'
;MEARRIGVDVGGTFTDVALSLDGEIVTAKVPSTADQSEGVIAGIETACAEAGVDPERVDEFSHAMTVSVNALLEENGARTALVTTEGFRDVLEIGRQERPSLYDLDAEKPTPLVPRRRRFEVSERATTEGV
;
A
#
# COMPACT_ATOMS: atom_id res chain seq x y z
N MET A 1 24.90 -22.36 -5.72
CA MET A 1 24.87 -21.10 -4.95
C MET A 1 23.43 -20.88 -4.56
N GLU A 2 23.18 -20.51 -3.30
CA GLU A 2 21.83 -20.07 -2.95
C GLU A 2 21.52 -18.76 -3.66
N ALA A 3 20.23 -18.55 -3.99
CA ALA A 3 19.79 -17.32 -4.64
C ALA A 3 19.98 -16.13 -3.69
N ARG A 4 20.54 -15.03 -4.19
CA ARG A 4 20.72 -13.77 -3.45
C ARG A 4 19.44 -12.98 -3.56
N ARG A 5 18.77 -12.77 -2.43
CA ARG A 5 17.49 -12.07 -2.38
C ARG A 5 17.63 -10.83 -1.56
N ILE A 6 17.03 -9.73 -2.02
CA ILE A 6 16.96 -8.50 -1.25
C ILE A 6 15.50 -8.12 -1.01
N GLY A 7 15.18 -7.85 0.26
CA GLY A 7 13.90 -7.29 0.68
C GLY A 7 14.11 -5.86 1.15
N VAL A 8 13.23 -4.96 0.74
CA VAL A 8 13.22 -3.57 1.19
C VAL A 8 11.84 -3.23 1.76
N ASP A 9 11.81 -2.58 2.91
CA ASP A 9 10.60 -2.02 3.52
C ASP A 9 10.76 -0.52 3.73
N VAL A 10 9.97 0.26 2.97
CA VAL A 10 9.97 1.71 3.05
C VAL A 10 8.95 2.19 4.09
N GLY A 11 9.47 2.65 5.23
CA GLY A 11 8.72 3.33 6.27
C GLY A 11 8.65 4.85 6.08
N GLY A 12 7.93 5.52 6.99
CA GLY A 12 7.88 6.99 7.01
C GLY A 12 9.18 7.65 7.49
N THR A 13 9.92 7.00 8.39
CA THR A 13 11.16 7.54 8.98
C THR A 13 12.41 6.87 8.42
N PHE A 14 12.36 5.55 8.20
CA PHE A 14 13.49 4.76 7.75
C PHE A 14 13.07 3.79 6.65
N THR A 15 14.03 3.47 5.79
CA THR A 15 13.97 2.34 4.86
C THR A 15 14.86 1.23 5.40
N ASP A 16 14.26 0.07 5.62
CA ASP A 16 14.91 -1.13 6.13
C ASP A 16 15.21 -2.07 4.95
N VAL A 17 16.43 -2.62 4.90
CA VAL A 17 16.88 -3.53 3.83
C VAL A 17 17.43 -4.81 4.45
N ALA A 18 17.04 -5.96 3.90
CA ALA A 18 17.55 -7.27 4.27
C ALA A 18 18.05 -7.99 3.01
N LEU A 19 19.36 -8.25 2.94
CA LEU A 19 20.01 -9.06 1.92
C LEU A 19 20.24 -10.46 2.48
N SER A 20 19.66 -11.47 1.84
CA SER A 20 19.94 -12.87 2.13
C SER A 20 20.93 -13.42 1.10
N LEU A 21 22.08 -13.92 1.57
CA LEU A 21 23.05 -14.66 0.75
C LEU A 21 23.62 -15.84 1.53
N ASP A 22 23.83 -16.97 0.86
CA ASP A 22 24.56 -18.13 1.39
C ASP A 22 24.16 -18.54 2.84
N GLY A 23 22.86 -18.54 3.14
CA GLY A 23 22.31 -18.85 4.46
C GLY A 23 22.44 -17.75 5.53
N GLU A 24 23.02 -16.60 5.21
CA GLU A 24 23.18 -15.43 6.08
C GLU A 24 22.24 -14.29 5.67
N ILE A 25 22.01 -13.37 6.62
CA ILE A 25 21.23 -12.14 6.41
C ILE A 25 22.09 -10.95 6.83
N VAL A 26 22.28 -10.01 5.90
CA VAL A 26 22.89 -8.70 6.13
C VAL A 26 21.78 -7.65 6.09
N THR A 27 21.79 -6.72 7.04
CA THR A 27 20.74 -5.70 7.15
C THR A 27 21.29 -4.31 7.11
N ALA A 28 20.63 -3.41 6.40
CA ALA A 28 20.91 -1.98 6.43
C ALA A 28 19.66 -1.20 6.80
N LYS A 29 19.86 -0.05 7.43
CA LYS A 29 18.80 0.90 7.78
C LYS A 29 19.26 2.30 7.44
N VAL A 30 18.51 2.96 6.57
CA VAL A 30 18.81 4.32 6.12
C VAL A 30 17.59 5.22 6.35
N PRO A 31 17.77 6.55 6.54
CA PRO A 31 16.65 7.47 6.61
C PRO A 31 15.79 7.40 5.35
N SER A 32 14.46 7.47 5.50
CA SER A 32 13.56 7.61 4.36
C SER A 32 13.71 9.00 3.74
N THR A 33 13.69 9.05 2.42
CA THR A 33 13.84 10.27 1.61
C THR A 33 12.51 10.68 1.00
N ALA A 34 12.40 11.96 0.59
CA ALA A 34 11.20 12.46 -0.08
C ALA A 34 10.98 11.75 -1.43
N ASP A 35 12.04 11.60 -2.22
CA ASP A 35 12.07 10.62 -3.31
C ASP A 35 12.50 9.27 -2.72
N GLN A 36 11.54 8.38 -2.51
CA GLN A 36 11.78 7.11 -1.84
C GLN A 36 12.77 6.20 -2.59
N SER A 37 12.93 6.39 -3.90
CA SER A 37 13.90 5.61 -4.68
C SER A 37 15.34 5.84 -4.22
N GLU A 38 15.67 7.04 -3.76
CA GLU A 38 17.01 7.37 -3.24
C GLU A 38 17.32 6.58 -1.97
N GLY A 39 16.40 6.53 -1.01
CA GLY A 39 16.54 5.76 0.23
C GLY A 39 16.62 4.26 -0.03
N VAL A 40 15.82 3.75 -0.97
CA VAL A 40 15.88 2.34 -1.40
C VAL A 40 17.26 2.00 -1.97
N ILE A 41 17.77 2.81 -2.91
CA ILE A 41 19.08 2.60 -3.54
C ILE A 41 20.19 2.66 -2.49
N ALA A 42 20.19 3.69 -1.63
CA ALA A 42 21.20 3.84 -0.58
C ALA A 42 21.21 2.66 0.41
N GLY A 43 20.04 2.14 0.77
CA GLY A 43 19.93 0.97 1.64
C GLY A 43 20.48 -0.31 0.98
N ILE A 44 20.17 -0.51 -0.30
CA ILE A 44 20.69 -1.64 -1.09
C ILE A 44 22.22 -1.55 -1.19
N GLU A 45 22.76 -0.39 -1.58
CA GLU A 45 24.21 -0.16 -1.69
C GLU A 45 24.92 -0.41 -0.36
N THR A 46 24.33 0.03 0.75
CA THR A 46 24.88 -0.20 2.10
C THR A 46 24.94 -1.68 2.45
N ALA A 47 23.84 -2.42 2.28
CA ALA A 47 23.79 -3.85 2.58
C ALA A 47 24.74 -4.67 1.68
N CYS A 48 24.79 -4.33 0.39
CA CYS A 48 25.70 -4.96 -0.57
C CYS A 48 27.17 -4.67 -0.25
N ALA A 49 27.51 -3.44 0.13
CA ALA A 49 28.87 -3.07 0.52
C ALA A 49 29.32 -3.82 1.79
N GLU A 50 28.45 -3.94 2.80
CA GLU A 50 28.73 -4.72 4.02
C GLU A 50 28.92 -6.21 3.73
N ALA A 51 28.13 -6.76 2.80
CA ALA A 51 28.24 -8.16 2.38
C ALA A 51 29.41 -8.43 1.40
N GLY A 52 30.04 -7.39 0.85
CA GLY A 52 31.04 -7.52 -0.22
C GLY A 52 30.47 -8.08 -1.53
N VAL A 53 29.18 -7.83 -1.81
CA VAL A 53 28.46 -8.32 -2.98
C VAL A 53 28.17 -7.18 -3.94
N ASP A 54 28.36 -7.42 -5.23
CA ASP A 54 27.93 -6.50 -6.29
C ASP A 54 26.39 -6.53 -6.41
N PRO A 55 25.68 -5.39 -6.30
CA PRO A 55 24.22 -5.32 -6.46
C PRO A 55 23.70 -5.96 -7.76
N GLU A 56 24.48 -5.95 -8.84
CA GLU A 56 24.11 -6.59 -10.12
C GLU A 56 23.97 -8.12 -10.01
N ARG A 57 24.45 -8.70 -8.91
CA ARG A 57 24.42 -10.14 -8.64
C ARG A 57 23.26 -10.57 -7.76
N VAL A 58 22.33 -9.68 -7.43
CA VAL A 58 21.09 -9.99 -6.74
C VAL A 58 20.12 -10.67 -7.72
N ASP A 59 19.58 -11.82 -7.34
CA ASP A 59 18.70 -12.63 -8.19
C ASP A 59 17.22 -12.22 -8.05
N GLU A 60 16.83 -11.71 -6.88
CA GLU A 60 15.43 -11.40 -6.55
C GLU A 60 15.33 -10.13 -5.70
N PHE A 61 14.38 -9.27 -6.05
CA PHE A 61 14.08 -8.02 -5.35
C PHE A 61 12.61 -8.02 -4.90
N SER A 62 12.39 -7.82 -3.59
CA SER A 62 11.07 -7.64 -3.00
C SER A 62 10.98 -6.26 -2.38
N HIS A 63 9.91 -5.53 -2.71
CA HIS A 63 9.68 -4.17 -2.24
C HIS A 63 8.36 -4.08 -1.49
N ALA A 64 8.44 -3.65 -0.24
CA ALA A 64 7.33 -3.30 0.62
C ALA A 64 7.40 -1.81 0.98
N MET A 65 6.24 -1.22 1.20
CA MET A 65 6.13 0.16 1.65
C MET A 65 4.86 0.37 2.45
N THR A 66 4.92 1.25 3.44
CA THR A 66 3.78 1.60 4.30
C THR A 66 3.01 2.83 3.79
N VAL A 67 3.52 3.50 2.75
CA VAL A 67 2.97 4.76 2.22
C VAL A 67 1.50 4.64 1.83
N SER A 68 1.10 3.56 1.17
CA SER A 68 -0.28 3.36 0.71
C SER A 68 -1.27 3.29 1.87
N VAL A 69 -0.88 2.66 2.98
CA VAL A 69 -1.73 2.54 4.17
C VAL A 69 -1.79 3.87 4.90
N ASN A 70 -0.67 4.57 5.04
CA ASN A 70 -0.64 5.91 5.65
C ASN A 70 -1.47 6.91 4.84
N ALA A 71 -1.39 6.89 3.52
CA ALA A 71 -2.20 7.74 2.66
C ALA A 71 -3.72 7.51 2.85
N LEU A 72 -4.12 6.26 3.15
CA LEU A 72 -5.51 5.94 3.47
C LEU A 72 -5.91 6.46 4.86
N LEU A 73 -5.05 6.25 5.87
CA LEU A 73 -5.30 6.68 7.26
C LEU A 73 -5.31 8.20 7.42
N GLU A 74 -4.47 8.90 6.67
CA GLU A 74 -4.35 10.36 6.68
C GLU A 74 -5.31 11.04 5.68
N GLU A 75 -6.16 10.26 5.00
CA GLU A 75 -7.05 10.72 3.93
C GLU A 75 -6.34 11.53 2.82
N ASN A 76 -5.03 11.30 2.65
CA ASN A 76 -4.15 12.00 1.72
C ASN A 76 -4.11 11.29 0.35
N GLY A 77 -5.29 11.02 -0.21
CA GLY A 77 -5.46 10.37 -1.49
C GLY A 77 -5.65 11.35 -2.65
N ALA A 78 -5.62 10.83 -3.87
CA ALA A 78 -5.99 11.59 -5.05
C ALA A 78 -7.47 12.01 -5.02
N ARG A 79 -7.79 13.09 -5.76
CA ARG A 79 -9.18 13.53 -5.92
C ARG A 79 -9.97 12.53 -6.78
N THR A 80 -10.77 11.70 -6.11
CA THR A 80 -11.49 10.59 -6.75
C THR A 80 -12.99 10.87 -6.96
N ALA A 81 -13.55 10.29 -8.03
CA ALA A 81 -14.98 10.19 -8.30
C ALA A 81 -15.40 8.71 -8.36
N LEU A 82 -16.63 8.42 -7.93
CA LEU A 82 -17.24 7.10 -8.01
C LEU A 82 -18.33 7.14 -9.08
N VAL A 83 -18.32 6.18 -9.99
CA VAL A 83 -19.38 5.98 -10.99
C VAL A 83 -20.04 4.63 -10.70
N THR A 84 -21.35 4.63 -10.51
CA THR A 84 -22.15 3.44 -10.22
C THR A 84 -23.28 3.28 -11.23
N THR A 85 -23.92 2.12 -11.23
CA THR A 85 -25.23 1.95 -11.87
C THR A 85 -26.28 2.83 -11.21
N GLU A 86 -27.30 3.20 -11.98
CA GLU A 86 -28.46 3.93 -11.49
C GLU A 86 -29.13 3.19 -10.31
N GLY A 87 -29.36 3.92 -9.21
CA GLY A 87 -29.85 3.40 -7.94
C GLY A 87 -28.77 3.02 -6.93
N PHE A 88 -27.48 3.04 -7.31
CA PHE A 88 -26.36 2.57 -6.47
C PHE A 88 -25.42 3.69 -5.99
N ARG A 89 -25.79 4.96 -6.19
CA ARG A 89 -24.98 6.12 -5.78
C ARG A 89 -24.48 6.10 -4.34
N ASP A 90 -25.27 5.53 -3.44
CA ASP A 90 -25.04 5.55 -1.99
C ASP A 90 -24.41 4.27 -1.44
N VAL A 91 -23.89 3.39 -2.30
CA VAL A 91 -23.27 2.13 -1.87
C VAL A 91 -22.16 2.32 -0.82
N LEU A 92 -21.36 3.39 -0.91
CA LEU A 92 -20.31 3.68 0.07
C LEU A 92 -20.87 4.20 1.41
N GLU A 93 -22.01 4.88 1.39
CA GLU A 93 -22.68 5.41 2.60
C GLU A 93 -23.36 4.28 3.39
N ILE A 94 -24.03 3.41 2.65
CA ILE A 94 -24.74 2.26 3.19
C ILE A 94 -23.73 1.25 3.73
N GLY A 95 -22.65 1.01 2.98
CA GLY A 95 -21.66 -0.01 3.27
C GLY A 95 -22.28 -1.41 3.22
N ARG A 96 -21.73 -2.34 4.00
CA ARG A 96 -22.26 -3.71 4.12
C ARG A 96 -23.24 -3.90 5.28
N GLN A 97 -23.67 -2.81 5.92
CA GLN A 97 -24.46 -2.84 7.15
C GLN A 97 -23.80 -3.64 8.30
N GLU A 98 -22.48 -3.83 8.23
CA GLU A 98 -21.70 -4.44 9.30
C GLU A 98 -21.69 -3.52 10.51
N ARG A 99 -21.88 -4.08 11.71
CA ARG A 99 -21.90 -3.34 12.98
C ARG A 99 -20.69 -3.77 13.81
N PRO A 100 -19.57 -3.02 13.77
CA PRO A 100 -18.35 -3.37 14.51
C PRO A 100 -18.59 -3.44 16.02
N SER A 101 -19.49 -2.59 16.53
CA SER A 101 -19.96 -2.61 17.92
C SER A 101 -21.48 -2.74 17.93
N LEU A 102 -21.97 -3.99 18.04
CA LEU A 102 -23.39 -4.32 17.84
C LEU A 102 -24.36 -3.59 18.78
N TYR A 103 -23.90 -3.23 19.98
CA TYR A 103 -24.70 -2.65 21.05
C TYR A 103 -24.40 -1.18 21.31
N ASP A 104 -23.49 -0.58 20.55
CA ASP A 104 -23.22 0.85 20.63
C ASP A 104 -24.16 1.59 19.68
N LEU A 105 -25.16 2.26 20.25
CA LEU A 105 -26.15 3.03 19.49
C LEU A 105 -25.59 4.38 19.01
N ASP A 106 -24.47 4.82 19.59
CA ASP A 106 -23.79 6.09 19.27
C ASP A 106 -22.62 5.87 18.30
N ALA A 107 -22.42 4.65 17.81
CA ALA A 107 -21.33 4.31 16.90
C ALA A 107 -21.41 5.11 15.59
N GLU A 108 -20.36 5.89 15.32
CA GLU A 108 -20.22 6.63 14.08
C GLU A 108 -19.64 5.76 12.95
N LYS A 109 -20.19 5.90 11.75
CA LYS A 109 -19.63 5.28 10.55
C LYS A 109 -18.41 6.07 10.08
N PRO A 110 -17.35 5.40 9.59
CA PRO A 110 -16.25 6.10 8.94
C PRO A 110 -16.73 6.96 7.77
N THR A 111 -16.13 8.14 7.61
CA THR A 111 -16.40 9.01 6.46
C THR A 111 -16.06 8.27 5.16
N PRO A 112 -16.96 8.22 4.17
CA PRO A 112 -16.66 7.56 2.91
C PRO A 112 -15.54 8.26 2.12
N LEU A 113 -14.63 7.47 1.55
CA LEU A 113 -13.48 7.96 0.75
C LEU A 113 -13.88 8.89 -0.42
N VAL A 114 -15.07 8.67 -0.99
CA VAL A 114 -15.60 9.54 -2.04
C VAL A 114 -16.84 10.27 -1.51
N PRO A 115 -16.82 11.62 -1.42
CA PRO A 115 -17.98 12.36 -0.94
C PRO A 115 -19.13 12.30 -1.94
N ARG A 116 -20.38 12.34 -1.46
CA ARG A 116 -21.60 12.20 -2.29
C ARG A 116 -21.65 13.10 -3.53
N ARG A 117 -21.11 14.33 -3.44
CA ARG A 117 -21.03 15.29 -4.58
C ARG A 117 -20.14 14.82 -5.75
N ARG A 118 -19.28 13.81 -5.54
CA ARG A 118 -18.41 13.20 -6.55
C ARG A 118 -18.85 11.77 -6.91
N ARG A 119 -20.08 11.40 -6.55
CA ARG A 119 -20.69 10.11 -6.92
C ARG A 119 -21.69 10.35 -8.04
N PHE A 120 -21.52 9.65 -9.15
CA PHE A 120 -22.31 9.77 -10.37
C PHE A 120 -22.93 8.43 -10.74
N GLU A 121 -24.05 8.48 -11.45
CA GLU A 121 -24.78 7.30 -11.88
C GLU A 121 -24.82 7.23 -13.41
N VAL A 122 -24.80 6.01 -13.93
CA VAL A 122 -25.01 5.71 -15.35
C VAL A 122 -26.21 4.78 -15.46
N SER A 123 -27.10 5.09 -16.41
CA SER A 123 -28.23 4.22 -16.75
C SER A 123 -27.71 2.98 -17.48
N GLU A 124 -27.36 1.97 -16.71
CA GLU A 124 -26.84 0.67 -17.13
C GLU A 124 -27.30 -0.40 -16.13
N ARG A 125 -27.49 -1.63 -16.61
CA ARG A 125 -27.82 -2.77 -15.75
C ARG A 125 -27.32 -4.10 -16.35
N ALA A 126 -26.42 -4.76 -15.63
CA ALA A 126 -26.07 -6.16 -15.83
C ALA A 126 -26.75 -7.06 -14.78
N THR A 127 -26.98 -8.33 -15.13
CA THR A 127 -27.49 -9.36 -14.23
C THR A 127 -26.37 -10.29 -13.77
N THR A 128 -26.67 -11.23 -12.87
CA THR A 128 -25.74 -12.29 -12.48
C THR A 128 -25.37 -13.23 -13.65
N GLU A 129 -26.17 -13.23 -14.71
CA GLU A 129 -25.91 -14.02 -15.94
C GLU A 129 -25.11 -13.23 -16.99
N GLY A 130 -24.84 -11.95 -16.74
CA GLY A 130 -24.16 -11.04 -17.67
C GLY A 130 -25.07 -9.94 -18.21
N VAL A 131 -24.65 -9.35 -19.32
CA VAL A 131 -25.33 -8.27 -20.07
C VAL A 131 -26.22 -8.87 -21.15
#